data_AF-A0A6P1ZQE9-F1
#
_entry.id   AF-A0A6P1ZQE9-F1
#
_cell.length_a   1.000
_cell.length_b   1.000
_cell.length_c   1.000
_cell.angle_alpha   90.00
_cell.angle_beta   90.00
_cell.angle_gamma   90.00
#
_symmetry.space_group_name_H-M   'P 1'
#
loop_
_entity.id
_entity.type
_entity.pdbx_description
1 polymer ?
#
loop_
_entity_poly.entity_id
_entity_poly.type
_entity_poly.pdbx_seq_one_letter_code
_entity_poly.pdbx_strand_id
1 'polypeptide(L)' 'MDSQKLAQYLESTNSIAKPWLLVQLRLKKLQERQTSISEDTYANELADIHEDLMHLGEWWRGLEEEVF' A
#
# COMPACT_ATOMS: atom_id res chain seq x y z
N MET A 1 13.59 -5.83 1.72
CA MET A 1 13.19 -5.54 0.33
C MET A 1 12.83 -4.05 0.25
N ASP A 2 13.28 -3.34 -0.78
CA ASP A 2 12.88 -1.95 -1.04
C ASP A 2 11.57 -1.89 -1.86
N SER A 3 11.00 -0.70 -2.02
CA SER A 3 9.76 -0.48 -2.76
C SER A 3 9.87 -0.89 -4.23
N GLN A 4 11.05 -0.76 -4.84
CA GLN A 4 11.27 -1.15 -6.23
C GLN A 4 11.20 -2.66 -6.42
N LYS A 5 11.87 -3.42 -5.56
CA LYS A 5 11.80 -4.88 -5.54
C LYS A 5 10.39 -5.37 -5.18
N LEU A 6 9.69 -4.67 -4.28
CA LEU A 6 8.29 -4.95 -3.97
C LEU A 6 7.41 -4.77 -5.21
N ALA A 7 7.54 -3.67 -5.94
CA ALA A 7 6.78 -3.42 -7.17
C ALA A 7 7.04 -4.51 -8.23
N GLN A 8 8.30 -4.86 -8.47
CA GLN A 8 8.68 -5.93 -9.40
C GLN A 8 8.10 -7.29 -9.00
N TYR A 9 8.06 -7.58 -7.69
CA TYR A 9 7.43 -8.79 -7.18
C TYR A 9 5.91 -8.79 -7.44
N LEU A 10 5.23 -7.67 -7.19
CA LEU A 10 3.79 -7.55 -7.44
C LEU A 10 3.44 -7.67 -8.93
N GLU A 11 4.26 -7.09 -9.81
CA GLU A 11 4.11 -7.23 -11.26
C GLU A 11 4.33 -8.68 -11.71
N SER A 12 5.44 -9.31 -11.28
CA SER A 12 5.79 -10.68 -11.71
C SER A 12 4.82 -11.76 -11.22
N THR A 13 4.09 -11.49 -10.15
CA THR A 13 3.07 -12.39 -9.60
C THR A 13 1.64 -12.04 -10.01
N ASN A 14 1.46 -11.05 -10.89
CA ASN A 14 0.14 -10.49 -11.26
C ASN A 14 -0.70 -10.05 -10.05
N SER A 15 -0.01 -9.69 -8.95
CA SER A 15 -0.63 -9.29 -7.69
C SER A 15 -0.89 -7.78 -7.62
N ILE A 16 -0.52 -7.02 -8.66
CA ILE A 16 -0.73 -5.57 -8.72
C ILE A 16 -2.20 -5.16 -8.70
N ALA A 17 -3.11 -6.07 -9.08
CA ALA A 17 -4.56 -5.88 -9.00
C ALA A 17 -5.11 -5.95 -7.57
N LYS A 18 -4.32 -6.39 -6.58
CA LYS A 18 -4.73 -6.56 -5.20
C LYS A 18 -4.58 -5.24 -4.43
N PRO A 19 -5.66 -4.53 -4.09
CA PRO A 19 -5.57 -3.16 -3.56
C PRO A 19 -4.78 -3.05 -2.25
N TRP A 20 -4.83 -4.06 -1.38
CA TRP A 20 -4.05 -4.08 -0.13
C TRP A 20 -2.54 -4.16 -0.35
N LEU A 21 -2.09 -4.79 -1.45
CA LEU A 21 -0.67 -4.83 -1.80
C LEU A 21 -0.18 -3.50 -2.36
N LEU A 22 -1.07 -2.73 -3.00
CA LEU A 22 -0.76 -1.35 -3.39
C LEU A 22 -0.63 -0.44 -2.17
N VAL A 23 -1.51 -0.58 -1.17
CA VAL A 23 -1.37 0.12 0.13
C VAL A 23 -0.04 -0.22 0.78
N GLN A 24 0.36 -1.50 0.80
CA GLN A 24 1.66 -1.93 1.31
C GLN A 24 2.84 -1.29 0.56
N LEU A 25 2.75 -1.19 -0.78
CA LEU A 25 3.75 -0.51 -1.60
C LEU A 25 3.83 0.98 -1.27
N ARG A 26 2.69 1.66 -1.10
CA ARG A 26 2.63 3.08 -0.70
C ARG A 26 3.30 3.30 0.66
N LEU A 27 2.98 2.49 1.67
CA LEU A 27 3.63 2.54 2.98
C LEU A 27 5.13 2.36 2.89
N LYS A 28 5.59 1.41 2.05
CA LYS A 28 7.01 1.15 1.89
C LYS A 28 7.75 2.35 1.28
N LYS A 29 7.17 2.99 0.26
CA LYS A 29 7.71 4.21 -0.35
C LYS A 29 7.77 5.37 0.64
N LEU A 30 6.73 5.55 1.46
CA LEU A 30 6.71 6.58 2.52
C LEU A 30 7.82 6.33 3.55
N GLN A 31 7.97 5.09 4.02
CA GLN A 31 9.03 4.71 4.97
C GLN A 31 10.44 5.01 4.41
N GLU A 32 10.68 4.72 3.14
CA GLU A 32 11.99 4.91 2.50
C GLU A 32 12.39 6.38 2.36
N ARG A 33 11.41 7.28 2.23
CA ARG A 33 11.64 8.72 2.14
C ARG A 33 11.41 9.48 3.45
N GLN A 34 11.16 8.78 4.56
CA GLN A 34 10.84 9.41 5.85
C GLN A 34 11.89 10.44 6.28
N THR A 35 13.17 10.19 5.98
CA THR A 35 14.28 11.08 6.34
C THR A 35 14.44 12.28 5.42
N SER A 36 13.76 12.30 4.27
CA SER A 36 13.83 13.39 3.28
C SER A 36 12.59 14.29 3.24
N ILE A 37 11.59 14.02 4.10
CA ILE A 37 10.35 14.80 4.20
C ILE A 37 10.15 15.32 5.64
N SER A 38 9.30 16.34 5.81
CA SER A 38 8.94 16.82 7.16
C SER A 38 8.01 15.85 7.87
N GLU A 39 7.97 15.93 9.20
CA GLU A 39 7.05 15.15 10.04
C GLU A 39 5.58 15.41 9.68
N ASP A 40 5.21 16.67 9.40
CA ASP A 40 3.85 17.02 8.96
C ASP A 40 3.49 16.37 7.62
N THR A 41 4.43 16.35 6.67
CA THR A 41 4.23 15.69 5.37
C THR A 41 4.06 14.20 5.55
N TYR A 42 4.90 13.59 6.38
CA TYR A 42 4.82 12.17 6.70
C TYR A 42 3.47 11.81 7.35
N ALA A 43 3.01 12.61 8.32
CA ALA A 43 1.74 12.39 9.01
C ALA A 43 0.54 12.51 8.06
N ASN A 44 0.54 13.53 7.18
CA ASN A 44 -0.53 13.72 6.20
C ASN A 44 -0.59 12.58 5.18
N GLU A 45 0.56 12.17 4.63
CA GLU A 45 0.60 11.04 3.69
C GLU A 45 0.24 9.71 4.37
N LEU A 46 0.62 9.52 5.64
CA LEU A 46 0.23 8.35 6.40
C LEU A 46 -1.29 8.30 6.64
N ALA A 47 -1.91 9.45 6.92
CA ALA A 47 -3.36 9.54 7.08
C ALA A 47 -4.11 9.20 5.77
N ASP A 48 -3.61 9.67 4.63
CA ASP A 48 -4.15 9.35 3.31
C ASP A 48 -4.03 7.84 2.98
N ILE A 49 -2.89 7.23 3.30
CA ILE A 49 -2.72 5.77 3.15
C ILE A 49 -3.62 4.98 4.10
N HIS A 50 -3.87 5.50 5.30
CA HIS A 50 -4.80 4.90 6.24
C HIS A 50 -6.25 4.96 5.73
N GLU A 51 -6.66 6.06 5.10
CA GLU A 51 -7.98 6.18 4.47
C GLU A 51 -8.17 5.15 3.35
N ASP A 52 -7.17 4.95 2.49
CA ASP A 52 -7.16 3.89 1.48
C ASP A 52 -7.37 2.50 2.11
N LEU A 53 -6.68 2.21 3.21
CA LEU A 53 -6.81 0.95 3.93
C LEU A 53 -8.24 0.78 4.48
N MET A 54 -8.85 1.84 5.00
CA MET A 54 -10.22 1.79 5.50
C MET A 54 -11.24 1.50 4.39
N HIS A 55 -11.02 2.01 3.18
CA HIS A 55 -11.87 1.69 2.03
C HIS A 55 -11.82 0.21 1.64
N LEU A 56 -10.75 -0.52 1.99
CA LEU A 56 -10.64 -1.96 1.69
C LEU A 56 -11.60 -2.83 2.52
N GLY A 57 -11.97 -2.37 3.72
CA GLY A 57 -12.86 -3.13 4.62
C GLY A 57 -14.25 -3.39 4.06
N GLU A 58 -14.74 -2.50 3.18
CA GLU A 58 -15.98 -2.70 2.42
C GLU A 58 -15.72 -3.46 1.12
N TRP A 59 -14.55 -3.27 0.51
CA TRP A 59 -14.22 -3.75 -0.84
C TRP A 59 -14.18 -5.28 -0.94
N TRP A 60 -13.62 -5.98 0.04
CA TRP A 60 -13.48 -7.45 -0.05
C TRP A 60 -14.77 -8.21 0.28
N ARG A 61 -15.85 -7.52 0.69
CA ARG A 61 -17.12 -8.20 1.01
C ARG A 61 -17.69 -8.89 -0.22
N GLY A 62 -17.85 -10.20 -0.15
CA GLY A 62 -18.32 -11.03 -1.25
C GLY A 62 -17.24 -11.45 -2.25
N LEU A 63 -15.97 -11.10 -2.02
CA LEU A 63 -14.81 -11.52 -2.82
C LEU A 63 -13.82 -12.36 -2.00
N GLU A 64 -14.14 -12.70 -0.75
CA GLU A 64 -13.20 -13.27 0.21
C GLU A 64 -12.52 -14.54 -0.28
N GLU A 65 -13.27 -15.46 -0.91
CA GLU A 65 -12.73 -16.72 -1.45
C GLU A 65 -11.77 -16.52 -2.64
N GLU A 66 -11.84 -15.37 -3.31
CA GLU A 66 -10.95 -15.04 -4.43
C GLU A 66 -9.67 -14.31 -3.96
N VAL A 67 -9.74 -13.60 -2.83
CA VAL A 67 -8.65 -12.76 -2.33
C VAL A 67 -7.85 -13.37 -1.17
N PHE A 68 -8.45 -14.29 -0.40
CA PHE A 68 -7.85 -15.00 0.75
C PHE A 68 -7.71 -16.50 0.49
#